data_AF-A0A7C6E9Q7-F1
#
_entry.id   AF-A0A7C6E9Q7-F1
#
_cell.length_a   1.000
_cell.length_b   1.000
_cell.length_c   1.000
_cell.angle_alpha   90.00
_cell.angle_beta   90.00
_cell.angle_gamma   90.00
#
_symmetry.space_group_name_H-M   'P 1'
#
loop_
_entity.id
_entity.type
_entity.pdbx_description
1 polymer ?
#
loop_
_entity_poly.entity_id
_entity_poly.type
_entity_poly.pdbx_seq_one_letter_code
_entity_poly.pdbx_strand_id
1 'polypeptide(L)'
;MKFDINKLIARILQIGVWFSMFLFCVAIVESFFKKSNLVYSSFLEIVKGLYLLEPNATFFAGIIILMLTPVVRVLFLVFGYFIERDYRFSLISALVFFILIFSIYFGIH
;
A
#
# COMPACT_ATOMS: atom_id res chain seq x y z
N MET A 1 -6.27 26.94 -16.81
CA MET A 1 -6.21 25.47 -16.89
C MET A 1 -6.25 24.93 -15.47
N LYS A 2 -7.46 24.71 -14.93
CA LYS A 2 -7.63 24.14 -13.59
C LYS A 2 -7.22 22.67 -13.72
N PHE A 3 -6.02 22.31 -13.25
CA PHE A 3 -5.70 20.90 -13.10
C PHE A 3 -6.77 20.32 -12.17
N ASP A 4 -7.54 19.36 -12.67
CA ASP A 4 -8.54 18.67 -11.87
C ASP A 4 -7.81 17.85 -10.80
N ILE A 5 -7.54 18.45 -9.63
CA ILE A 5 -6.84 17.83 -8.49
C ILE A 5 -7.52 16.50 -8.14
N ASN A 6 -8.85 16.47 -8.19
CA ASN A 6 -9.66 15.26 -8.02
C ASN A 6 -9.29 14.13 -9.00
N LYS A 7 -8.99 14.47 -10.26
CA LYS A 7 -8.57 13.51 -11.30
C LYS A 7 -7.15 13.01 -11.08
N LEU A 8 -6.26 13.86 -10.55
CA LEU A 8 -4.90 13.48 -10.17
C LEU A 8 -4.91 12.52 -8.97
N ILE A 9 -5.68 12.85 -7.93
CA ILE A 9 -5.87 12.00 -6.74
C ILE A 9 -6.43 10.64 -7.16
N ALA A 10 -7.50 10.62 -7.98
CA ALA A 10 -8.09 9.38 -8.47
C ALA A 10 -7.09 8.53 -9.26
N ARG A 11 -6.25 9.15 -10.11
CA ARG A 11 -5.25 8.44 -10.92
C ARG A 11 -4.14 7.81 -10.08
N ILE A 12 -3.63 8.54 -9.08
CA ILE A 12 -2.62 8.03 -8.14
C ILE A 12 -3.16 6.84 -7.35
N LEU A 13 -4.42 6.91 -6.91
CA LEU A 13 -5.08 5.82 -6.20
C LEU A 13 -5.27 4.58 -7.06
N GLN A 14 -5.73 4.75 -8.28
CA GLN A 14 -5.91 3.64 -9.22
C GLN A 14 -4.58 2.94 -9.47
N ILE A 15 -3.49 3.68 -9.71
CA ILE A 15 -2.17 3.09 -9.95
C ILE A 15 -1.73 2.20 -8.79
N GLY A 16 -1.90 2.63 -7.53
CA GLY A 16 -1.53 1.83 -6.35
C GLY A 16 -2.31 0.51 -6.24
N VAL A 17 -3.63 0.56 -6.45
CA VAL A 17 -4.49 -0.63 -6.39
C VAL A 17 -4.17 -1.59 -7.55
N TRP A 18 -4.05 -1.07 -8.77
CA TRP A 18 -3.70 -1.87 -9.95
C TRP A 18 -2.34 -2.56 -9.78
N PHE A 19 -1.36 -1.85 -9.20
CA PHE A 19 -0.06 -2.42 -8.92
C PHE A 19 -0.12 -3.53 -7.85
N SER A 20 -0.92 -3.35 -6.80
CA SER A 20 -1.14 -4.40 -5.79
C SER A 20 -1.83 -5.64 -6.37
N MET A 21 -2.85 -5.45 -7.21
CA MET A 21 -3.53 -6.55 -7.92
C MET A 21 -2.56 -7.32 -8.79
N PHE A 22 -1.70 -6.61 -9.53
CA PHE A 22 -0.67 -7.23 -10.34
C PHE A 22 0.28 -8.10 -9.50
N LEU A 23 0.78 -7.58 -8.37
CA LEU A 23 1.66 -8.33 -7.47
C LEU A 23 1.00 -9.57 -6.89
N PHE A 24 -0.29 -9.51 -6.54
CA PHE A 24 -1.02 -10.71 -6.09
C PHE A 24 -1.16 -11.74 -7.20
N CYS A 25 -1.43 -11.32 -8.44
CA CYS A 25 -1.43 -12.24 -9.58
C CYS A 25 -0.07 -12.92 -9.77
N VAL A 26 1.03 -12.15 -9.71
CA VAL A 26 2.40 -12.70 -9.80
C VAL A 26 2.68 -13.68 -8.67
N ALA A 27 2.33 -13.33 -7.43
CA ALA A 27 2.54 -14.21 -6.27
C ALA A 27 1.76 -15.53 -6.40
N ILE A 28 0.53 -15.49 -6.91
CA ILE A 28 -0.26 -16.69 -7.19
C ILE A 28 0.45 -17.53 -8.24
N VAL A 29 0.92 -16.95 -9.34
CA VAL A 29 1.64 -17.68 -10.40
C VAL A 29 2.92 -18.33 -9.83
N GLU A 30 3.73 -17.60 -9.07
CA GLU A 30 4.95 -18.11 -8.45
C GLU A 30 4.67 -19.28 -7.48
N SER A 31 3.53 -19.25 -6.78
CA SER A 31 3.13 -20.28 -5.81
C SER A 31 2.88 -21.65 -6.46
N PHE A 32 2.51 -21.68 -7.74
CA PHE A 32 2.37 -22.93 -8.50
C PHE A 32 3.72 -23.57 -8.84
N PHE A 33 4.78 -22.78 -8.97
CA PHE A 33 6.12 -23.28 -9.35
C PHE A 33 7.00 -23.58 -8.13
N LYS A 34 6.79 -22.88 -7.01
CA LYS A 34 7.65 -22.97 -5.83
C LYS A 34 6.85 -22.95 -4.54
N LYS A 35 7.12 -23.90 -3.63
CA LYS A 35 6.54 -23.91 -2.29
C LYS A 35 7.53 -23.27 -1.32
N SER A 36 7.34 -21.98 -1.02
CA SER A 36 8.21 -21.24 -0.11
C SER A 36 7.88 -21.54 1.35
N ASN A 37 8.86 -22.01 2.12
CA ASN A 37 8.76 -22.22 3.58
C ASN A 37 9.44 -21.12 4.40
N LEU A 38 9.90 -20.05 3.74
CA LEU A 38 10.61 -18.97 4.40
C LEU A 38 9.61 -18.01 5.05
N VAL A 39 9.75 -17.84 6.36
CA VAL A 39 9.11 -16.78 7.14
C VAL A 39 10.04 -15.58 7.06
N TYR A 40 9.58 -14.50 6.46
CA TYR A 40 10.34 -13.25 6.36
C TYR A 40 10.08 -12.42 7.60
N SER A 41 11.15 -12.05 8.33
CA SER A 41 11.05 -11.25 9.55
C SER A 41 11.46 -9.80 9.34
N SER A 42 12.09 -9.47 8.22
CA SER A 42 12.59 -8.13 7.92
C SER A 42 12.17 -7.61 6.54
N PHE A 43 11.91 -6.31 6.46
CA PHE A 43 11.55 -5.62 5.22
C PHE A 43 12.61 -5.82 4.11
N LEU A 44 13.88 -5.82 4.50
CA LEU A 44 15.03 -6.08 3.62
C LEU A 44 15.03 -7.49 3.02
N GLU A 45 14.53 -8.48 3.75
CA GLU A 45 14.43 -9.86 3.27
C GLU A 45 13.25 -10.02 2.31
N ILE A 46 12.16 -9.27 2.50
CA ILE A 46 11.03 -9.23 1.54
C ILE A 46 11.50 -8.66 0.21
N VAL A 47 12.27 -7.57 0.22
CA VAL A 47 12.81 -6.96 -1.01
C VAL A 47 13.78 -7.92 -1.73
N LYS A 48 14.64 -8.61 -0.99
CA LYS A 48 15.52 -9.64 -1.57
C LYS A 48 14.71 -10.81 -2.11
N GLY A 49 13.72 -11.30 -1.36
CA GLY A 49 12.82 -12.40 -1.75
C GLY A 49 12.01 -12.07 -3.00
N LEU A 50 11.65 -10.80 -3.21
CA LEU A 50 11.01 -10.32 -4.43
C LEU A 50 11.92 -10.50 -5.65
N TYR A 51 13.24 -10.25 -5.49
CA TYR A 51 14.23 -10.45 -6.54
C TYR A 51 14.54 -11.93 -6.81
N LEU A 52 14.32 -12.79 -5.80
CA LEU A 52 14.47 -14.24 -5.88
C LEU A 52 13.20 -14.96 -6.41
N LEU A 53 12.14 -14.21 -6.74
CA LEU A 53 10.81 -14.73 -7.14
C LEU A 53 10.28 -15.79 -6.16
N GLU A 54 10.39 -15.51 -4.86
CA GLU A 54 9.78 -16.35 -3.83
C GLU A 54 8.32 -15.94 -3.60
N PRO A 55 7.35 -16.86 -3.75
CA PRO A 55 5.92 -16.52 -3.73
C PRO A 55 5.47 -15.84 -2.43
N ASN A 56 5.98 -16.27 -1.27
CA ASN A 56 5.71 -15.60 0.01
C ASN A 56 6.18 -14.14 0.02
N ALA A 57 7.37 -13.85 -0.54
CA ALA A 57 7.91 -12.49 -0.56
C ALA A 57 7.08 -11.57 -1.45
N THR A 58 6.66 -12.05 -2.62
CA THR A 58 5.78 -11.30 -3.53
C THR A 58 4.40 -11.05 -2.92
N PHE A 59 3.88 -12.03 -2.17
CA PHE A 59 2.61 -11.87 -1.45
C PHE A 59 2.69 -10.80 -0.37
N PHE A 60 3.73 -10.84 0.48
CA PHE A 60 3.96 -9.82 1.50
C PHE A 60 4.19 -8.43 0.89
N ALA A 61 4.89 -8.32 -0.24
CA ALA A 61 5.08 -7.07 -0.94
C ALA A 61 3.74 -6.49 -1.46
N GLY A 62 2.87 -7.35 -2.01
CA GLY A 62 1.51 -6.97 -2.42
C GLY A 62 0.68 -6.44 -1.26
N ILE A 63 0.73 -7.10 -0.09
CA ILE A 63 0.07 -6.64 1.14
C ILE A 63 0.63 -5.30 1.60
N ILE A 64 1.95 -5.11 1.61
CA ILE A 64 2.59 -3.85 2.00
C ILE A 64 2.09 -2.71 1.11
N ILE A 65 2.02 -2.91 -0.20
CA ILE A 65 1.54 -1.88 -1.13
C ILE A 65 0.03 -1.62 -0.95
N LEU A 66 -0.77 -2.66 -0.70
CA LEU A 66 -2.19 -2.52 -0.42
C LEU A 66 -2.43 -1.75 0.89
N MET A 67 -1.62 -2.00 1.92
CA MET A 67 -1.62 -1.29 3.21
C MET A 67 -1.08 0.14 3.09
N LEU A 68 -0.15 0.39 2.17
CA LEU A 68 0.41 1.72 1.91
C LEU A 68 -0.51 2.57 1.02
N THR A 69 -1.35 1.96 0.18
CA THR A 69 -2.34 2.66 -0.67
C THR A 69 -3.30 3.57 0.12
N PRO A 70 -3.92 3.14 1.25
CA PRO A 70 -4.70 4.03 2.08
C PRO A 70 -3.85 5.11 2.75
N VAL A 71 -2.57 4.86 3.09
CA VAL A 71 -1.66 5.91 3.61
C VAL A 71 -1.47 7.02 2.57
N VAL A 72 -1.15 6.64 1.34
CA VAL A 72 -0.98 7.56 0.21
C VAL A 72 -2.26 8.33 -0.06
N ARG A 73 -3.43 7.67 0.01
CA ARG A 73 -4.75 8.32 -0.08
C ARG A 73 -4.91 9.43 0.95
N VAL A 74 -4.56 9.15 2.20
CA VAL A 74 -4.69 10.11 3.31
C VAL A 74 -3.77 11.31 3.09
N LEU A 75 -2.50 11.07 2.72
CA LEU A 75 -1.55 12.15 2.45
C LEU A 75 -2.01 13.06 1.32
N PHE A 76 -2.42 12.51 0.18
CA PHE A 76 -2.90 13.31 -0.95
C PHE A 76 -4.19 14.08 -0.63
N LEU A 77 -5.08 13.53 0.20
CA LEU A 77 -6.26 14.25 0.68
C LEU A 77 -5.86 15.40 1.61
N VAL A 78 -4.96 15.18 2.57
CA VAL A 78 -4.48 16.25 3.47
C VAL A 78 -3.83 17.38 2.67
N PHE A 79 -2.96 17.06 1.70
CA PHE A 79 -2.32 18.07 0.85
C PHE A 79 -3.31 18.78 -0.10
N GLY A 80 -4.23 18.03 -0.70
CA GLY A 80 -5.27 18.60 -1.57
C GLY A 80 -6.23 19.53 -0.81
N TYR A 81 -6.66 19.13 0.38
CA TYR A 81 -7.55 19.92 1.22
C TYR A 81 -6.86 21.06 1.95
N PHE A 82 -5.55 20.98 2.22
CA PHE A 82 -4.78 22.13 2.70
C PHE A 82 -4.80 23.27 1.67
N ILE A 83 -4.86 22.93 0.38
CA ILE A 83 -5.00 23.88 -0.72
C ILE A 83 -6.45 24.35 -0.95
N GLU A 84 -7.45 23.51 -0.67
CA GLU A 84 -8.88 23.79 -0.91
C GLU A 84 -9.71 24.25 0.32
N ARG A 85 -9.16 24.26 1.56
CA ARG A 85 -9.80 24.68 2.84
C ARG A 85 -11.01 23.86 3.34
N ASP A 86 -11.25 22.64 2.85
CA ASP A 86 -12.38 21.79 3.29
C ASP A 86 -11.93 20.61 4.20
N TYR A 87 -12.07 20.76 5.52
CA TYR A 87 -11.33 19.94 6.50
C TYR A 87 -11.99 18.61 6.92
N ARG A 88 -13.24 18.34 6.51
CA ARG A 88 -14.05 17.22 7.08
C ARG A 88 -13.57 15.84 6.64
N PHE A 89 -13.13 15.69 5.39
CA PHE A 89 -12.63 14.41 4.85
C PHE A 89 -11.17 14.14 5.20
N SER A 90 -10.39 15.20 5.45
CA SER A 90 -9.00 15.11 5.93
C SER A 90 -8.91 14.46 7.31
N LEU A 91 -9.87 14.74 8.20
CA LEU A 91 -9.88 14.23 9.58
C LEU A 91 -10.10 12.71 9.66
N ILE A 92 -11.07 12.20 8.89
CA ILE A 92 -11.36 10.75 8.81
C ILE A 92 -10.14 10.00 8.27
N SER A 93 -9.50 10.59 7.26
CA SER A 93 -8.29 10.03 6.64
C SER A 93 -7.12 9.97 7.63
N ALA A 94 -6.86 11.06 8.35
CA ALA A 94 -5.84 11.10 9.39
C ALA A 94 -6.09 10.05 10.50
N LEU A 95 -7.36 9.84 10.88
CA LEU A 95 -7.75 8.83 11.86
C LEU A 95 -7.48 7.41 11.35
N VAL A 96 -7.80 7.10 10.09
CA VAL A 96 -7.47 5.79 9.49
C VAL A 96 -5.95 5.58 9.45
N PHE A 97 -5.17 6.59 9.07
CA PHE A 97 -3.70 6.52 9.09
C PHE A 97 -3.15 6.23 10.50
N PHE A 98 -3.73 6.86 11.52
CA PHE A 98 -3.37 6.62 12.92
C PHE A 98 -3.68 5.18 13.33
N ILE A 99 -4.86 4.66 12.98
CA ILE A 99 -5.24 3.26 13.24
C ILE A 99 -4.27 2.29 12.53
N LEU A 100 -3.84 2.58 11.30
CA LEU A 100 -2.88 1.72 10.58
C LEU A 100 -1.52 1.66 11.29
N ILE A 101 -1.00 2.80 11.76
CA ILE A 101 0.25 2.84 12.55
C ILE A 101 0.08 2.05 13.84
N PHE A 102 -1.02 2.26 14.56
CA PHE A 102 -1.30 1.53 15.80
C PHE A 102 -1.45 0.03 15.57
N SER A 103 -2.09 -0.38 14.47
CA SER A 103 -2.23 -1.78 14.09
C SER A 103 -0.88 -2.45 13.83
N ILE A 104 0.06 -1.74 13.21
CA ILE A 104 1.42 -2.26 12.99
C ILE A 104 2.19 -2.31 14.32
N TYR A 105 2.08 -1.26 15.14
CA TYR A 105 2.75 -1.20 16.43
C TYR A 105 2.30 -2.31 17.38
N PHE A 106 0.98 -2.54 17.51
CA PHE A 106 0.44 -3.65 18.31
C PHE A 106 0.60 -5.02 17.64
N GLY A 107 0.69 -5.10 16.32
CA GLY A 107 0.91 -6.36 15.62
C GLY A 107 2.34 -6.89 15.76
N ILE A 108 3.31 -6.02 16.05
CA ILE A 108 4.73 -6.35 16.22
C ILE A 108 5.07 -6.66 17.69
N HIS A 109 4.28 -6.18 18.64
CA HIS A 109 4.55 -6.24 20.09
C HIS A 109 3.67 -7.26 20.82
#